data_AF-A0A1W9WEN9-F1
#
_entry.id   AF-A0A1W9WEN9-F1
#
_cell.length_a   1.000
_cell.length_b   1.000
_cell.length_c   1.000
_cell.angle_alpha   90.00
_cell.angle_beta   90.00
_cell.angle_gamma   90.00
#
_symmetry.space_group_name_H-M   'P 1'
#
loop_
_entity.id
_entity.type
_entity.pdbx_description
1 polymer ?
#
loop_
_entity_poly.entity_id
_entity_poly.type
_entity_poly.pdbx_seq_one_letter_code
_entity_poly.pdbx_strand_id
1 'polypeptide(L)'
;MEKTVLNFSECTLALLDKKFNLSQILKCEILENWLNQDAEISSFEKQLLHRIQHKLILNVHDWNETELIQNFIGPVFAFVDYTTKRCNFFAGRYFSGIVHEIELHGKPDGMIASGFREPEQPYFCFQEYKKSMEQKGDPAGQCLAAMLVAQEMNEHQTAIYGCHVIGADWYFMLLQGKEYIITPAYVATRDDIFDIFRILKALKQIIIGMLE
;
A
#
# COMPACT_ATOMS: atom_id res chain seq x y z
N MET A 1 5.68 33.73 -5.00
CA MET A 1 5.45 32.81 -3.89
C MET A 1 6.28 31.58 -4.14
N GLU A 2 7.12 31.17 -3.19
CA GLU A 2 7.83 29.89 -3.30
C GLU A 2 6.81 28.75 -3.37
N LYS A 3 6.97 27.86 -4.35
CA LYS A 3 6.17 26.66 -4.48
C LYS A 3 6.50 25.78 -3.27
N THR A 4 5.51 25.47 -2.45
CA THR A 4 5.74 24.55 -1.32
C THR A 4 5.83 23.14 -1.88
N VAL A 5 6.97 22.47 -1.63
CA VAL A 5 7.26 21.12 -2.08
C VAL A 5 7.49 20.24 -0.86
N LEU A 6 6.91 19.04 -0.83
CA LEU A 6 7.09 18.04 0.23
C LEU A 6 7.54 16.72 -0.37
N ASN A 7 8.59 16.12 0.18
CA ASN A 7 8.96 14.76 -0.17
C ASN A 7 8.11 13.77 0.65
N PHE A 8 7.72 12.64 0.04
CA PHE A 8 6.99 11.60 0.76
C PHE A 8 7.74 11.16 2.01
N SER A 9 9.06 10.99 1.95
CA SER A 9 9.87 10.51 3.09
C SER A 9 9.81 11.43 4.32
N GLU A 10 9.48 12.71 4.14
CA GLU A 10 9.34 13.73 5.18
C GLU A 10 7.93 13.80 5.77
N CYS A 11 6.96 13.08 5.19
CA CYS A 11 5.57 13.16 5.58
C CYS A 11 5.27 12.31 6.82
N THR A 12 4.55 12.91 7.76
CA THR A 12 3.95 12.24 8.93
C THR A 12 2.44 12.45 8.92
N LEU A 13 1.68 11.57 9.56
CA LEU A 13 0.22 11.72 9.69
C LEU A 13 -0.12 13.10 10.26
N ALA A 14 0.53 13.50 11.37
CA ALA A 14 0.31 14.81 11.98
C ALA A 14 0.60 16.00 11.04
N LEU A 15 1.62 15.88 10.19
CA LEU A 15 1.93 16.90 9.19
C LEU A 15 0.82 16.99 8.13
N LEU A 16 0.39 15.84 7.60
CA LEU A 16 -0.62 15.75 6.55
C LEU A 16 -2.00 16.17 7.05
N ASP A 17 -2.39 15.74 8.25
CA ASP A 17 -3.64 16.14 8.92
C ASP A 17 -3.74 17.65 8.99
N LYS A 18 -2.69 18.31 9.50
CA LYS A 18 -2.66 19.76 9.64
C LYS A 18 -2.64 20.47 8.28
N LYS A 19 -1.90 19.96 7.30
CA LYS A 19 -1.73 20.63 6.00
C LYS A 19 -2.95 20.49 5.09
N PHE A 20 -3.59 19.33 5.11
CA PHE A 20 -4.68 19.00 4.17
C PHE A 20 -6.04 18.87 4.85
N ASN A 21 -6.10 19.16 6.17
CA ASN A 21 -7.31 19.05 6.98
C ASN A 21 -7.91 17.63 6.91
N LEU A 22 -7.05 16.63 7.11
CA LEU A 22 -7.46 15.23 7.11
C LEU A 22 -7.98 14.80 8.48
N SER A 23 -8.74 13.72 8.50
CA SER A 23 -9.27 13.14 9.72
C SER A 23 -9.18 11.63 9.67
N GLN A 24 -8.57 11.03 10.69
CA GLN A 24 -8.56 9.59 10.86
C GLN A 24 -9.90 9.13 11.43
N ILE A 25 -10.58 8.23 10.71
CA ILE A 25 -11.82 7.59 11.15
C ILE A 25 -11.56 6.15 11.61
N LEU A 26 -12.48 5.61 12.40
CA LEU A 26 -12.35 4.27 13.00
C LEU A 26 -13.16 3.18 12.28
N LYS A 27 -14.16 3.58 11.47
CA LYS A 27 -15.02 2.66 10.72
C LYS A 27 -15.36 3.25 9.36
N CYS A 28 -15.35 2.40 8.34
CA CYS A 28 -15.69 2.76 6.97
C CYS A 28 -16.23 1.53 6.26
N GLU A 29 -17.42 1.66 5.65
CA GLU A 29 -18.06 0.55 4.93
C GLU A 29 -17.23 0.07 3.74
N ILE A 30 -16.55 0.97 3.02
CA ILE A 30 -15.69 0.60 1.88
C ILE A 30 -14.52 -0.27 2.34
N LEU A 31 -13.87 0.11 3.46
CA LEU A 31 -12.79 -0.69 4.03
C LEU A 31 -13.33 -2.04 4.51
N GLU A 32 -14.45 -2.06 5.23
CA GLU A 32 -15.04 -3.31 5.75
C GLU A 32 -15.44 -4.26 4.61
N ASN A 33 -16.02 -3.74 3.53
CA ASN A 33 -16.35 -4.54 2.34
C ASN A 33 -15.10 -5.12 1.69
N TRP A 34 -14.06 -4.31 1.48
CA TRP A 34 -12.79 -4.79 0.92
C TRP A 34 -12.14 -5.86 1.82
N LEU A 35 -12.05 -5.59 3.13
CA LEU A 35 -11.42 -6.50 4.08
C LEU A 35 -12.19 -7.81 4.23
N ASN A 36 -13.52 -7.83 4.08
CA ASN A 36 -14.33 -9.05 4.24
C ASN A 36 -14.68 -9.73 2.92
N GLN A 37 -14.31 -9.17 1.77
CA GLN A 37 -14.61 -9.76 0.48
C GLN A 37 -13.91 -11.11 0.29
N ASP A 38 -14.68 -12.09 -0.18
CA ASP A 38 -14.18 -13.43 -0.44
C ASP A 38 -13.24 -13.45 -1.65
N ALA A 39 -12.11 -14.15 -1.50
CA ALA A 39 -11.23 -14.49 -2.59
C ALA A 39 -10.65 -15.89 -2.37
N GLU A 40 -10.78 -16.76 -3.37
CA GLU A 40 -10.32 -18.13 -3.27
C GLU A 40 -8.79 -18.19 -3.11
N ILE A 41 -8.31 -18.97 -2.13
CA ILE A 41 -6.90 -19.35 -2.01
C ILE A 41 -6.80 -20.84 -2.32
N SER A 42 -6.25 -21.14 -3.49
CA SER A 42 -6.05 -22.50 -3.98
C SER A 42 -5.07 -23.29 -3.11
N SER A 43 -5.08 -24.62 -3.25
CA SER A 43 -4.13 -25.50 -2.56
C SER A 43 -2.67 -25.17 -2.89
N PHE A 44 -2.38 -24.80 -4.13
CA PHE A 44 -1.06 -24.37 -4.58
C PHE A 44 -0.63 -23.07 -3.88
N GLU A 45 -1.50 -22.06 -3.86
CA GLU A 45 -1.23 -20.79 -3.17
C GLU A 45 -1.01 -21.03 -1.68
N LYS A 46 -1.79 -21.91 -1.03
CA LYS A 46 -1.56 -22.25 0.39
C LYS A 46 -0.18 -22.85 0.64
N GLN A 47 0.27 -23.79 -0.20
CA GLN A 47 1.60 -24.39 -0.07
C GLN A 47 2.71 -23.35 -0.24
N LEU A 48 2.55 -22.44 -1.19
CA LEU A 48 3.46 -21.33 -1.38
C LEU A 48 3.47 -20.39 -0.18
N LEU A 49 2.31 -19.97 0.32
CA LEU A 49 2.17 -19.06 1.45
C LEU A 49 2.88 -19.64 2.68
N HIS A 50 2.66 -20.92 2.99
CA HIS A 50 3.40 -21.61 4.04
C HIS A 50 4.92 -21.58 3.81
N ARG A 51 5.39 -21.78 2.57
CA ARG A 51 6.82 -21.75 2.24
C ARG A 51 7.44 -20.36 2.49
N ILE A 52 6.80 -19.29 2.05
CA ILE A 52 7.33 -17.93 2.22
C ILE A 52 7.14 -17.43 3.66
N GLN A 53 6.08 -17.86 4.36
CA GLN A 53 5.86 -17.61 5.79
C GLN A 53 6.97 -18.26 6.62
N HIS A 54 7.29 -19.52 6.36
CA HIS A 54 8.37 -20.21 7.06
C HIS A 54 9.72 -19.48 6.88
N LYS A 55 10.00 -18.98 5.67
CA LYS A 55 11.18 -18.14 5.44
C LYS A 55 11.12 -16.84 6.26
N LEU A 56 9.98 -16.15 6.28
CA LEU A 56 9.81 -14.93 7.05
C LEU A 56 10.03 -15.17 8.55
N ILE A 57 9.42 -16.20 9.13
CA ILE A 57 9.56 -16.55 10.55
C ILE A 57 11.04 -16.73 10.94
N LEU A 58 11.83 -17.38 10.07
CA LEU A 58 13.24 -17.64 10.35
C LEU A 58 14.12 -16.40 10.22
N ASN A 59 13.73 -15.38 9.44
CA ASN A 59 14.66 -14.34 8.99
C ASN A 59 14.18 -12.90 9.23
N VAL A 60 12.93 -12.66 9.65
CA VAL A 60 12.37 -11.29 9.73
C VAL A 60 13.16 -10.33 10.63
N HIS A 61 13.91 -10.87 11.61
CA HIS A 61 14.75 -10.07 12.49
C HIS A 61 16.15 -9.78 11.92
N ASP A 62 16.58 -10.54 10.91
CA ASP A 62 17.92 -10.47 10.32
C ASP A 62 17.93 -9.83 8.92
N TRP A 63 16.84 -9.99 8.16
CA TRP A 63 16.71 -9.42 6.83
C TRP A 63 16.74 -7.89 6.87
N ASN A 64 17.49 -7.31 5.94
CA ASN A 64 17.30 -5.93 5.55
C ASN A 64 16.05 -5.76 4.67
N GLU A 65 15.66 -4.52 4.41
CA GLU A 65 14.49 -4.16 3.59
C GLU A 65 14.50 -4.82 2.20
N THR A 66 15.65 -4.81 1.51
CA THR A 66 15.76 -5.44 0.19
C THR A 66 15.54 -6.94 0.27
N GLU A 67 16.06 -7.60 1.30
CA GLU A 67 15.87 -9.03 1.52
C GLU A 67 14.43 -9.36 1.89
N LEU A 68 13.79 -8.56 2.75
CA LEU A 68 12.37 -8.72 3.09
C LEU A 68 11.47 -8.54 1.86
N ILE A 69 11.74 -7.50 1.06
CA ILE A 69 11.02 -7.25 -0.20
C ILE A 69 11.21 -8.43 -1.16
N GLN A 70 12.45 -8.86 -1.41
CA GLN A 70 12.71 -9.90 -2.39
C GLN A 70 12.25 -11.29 -1.96
N ASN A 71 12.34 -11.62 -0.67
CA ASN A 71 12.08 -12.98 -0.20
C ASN A 71 10.65 -13.20 0.31
N PHE A 72 9.91 -12.13 0.63
CA PHE A 72 8.56 -12.24 1.19
C PHE A 72 7.54 -11.35 0.48
N ILE A 73 7.68 -10.03 0.55
CA ILE A 73 6.66 -9.08 0.06
C ILE A 73 6.49 -9.21 -1.47
N GLY A 74 7.58 -9.23 -2.21
CA GLY A 74 7.62 -9.40 -3.67
C GLY A 74 6.94 -10.70 -4.11
N PRO A 75 7.27 -11.86 -3.53
CA PRO A 75 6.52 -13.09 -3.74
C PRO A 75 5.02 -12.94 -3.47
N VAL A 76 4.59 -12.35 -2.35
CA VAL A 76 3.16 -12.12 -2.07
C VAL A 76 2.48 -11.39 -3.23
N PHE A 77 3.01 -10.26 -3.68
CA PHE A 77 2.45 -9.51 -4.80
C PHE A 77 2.52 -10.27 -6.13
N ALA A 78 3.63 -10.97 -6.40
CA ALA A 78 3.81 -11.73 -7.64
C ALA A 78 2.76 -12.84 -7.80
N PHE A 79 2.33 -13.45 -6.70
CA PHE A 79 1.34 -14.53 -6.74
C PHE A 79 -0.11 -14.05 -6.66
N VAL A 80 -0.38 -12.83 -6.18
CA VAL A 80 -1.67 -12.17 -6.43
C VAL A 80 -1.81 -11.80 -7.91
N ASP A 81 -0.69 -11.44 -8.54
CA ASP A 81 -0.52 -11.16 -9.97
C ASP A 81 -1.46 -10.07 -10.50
N TYR A 82 -1.12 -8.80 -10.29
CA TYR A 82 -1.90 -7.67 -10.81
C TYR A 82 -1.68 -7.39 -12.31
N THR A 83 -0.88 -8.21 -12.99
CA THR A 83 -0.42 -7.93 -14.36
C THR A 83 -1.55 -8.15 -15.37
N THR A 84 -1.92 -7.08 -16.07
CA THR A 84 -2.78 -7.12 -17.25
C THR A 84 -2.25 -6.15 -18.30
N LYS A 85 -2.92 -6.05 -19.46
CA LYS A 85 -2.60 -5.00 -20.44
C LYS A 85 -3.01 -3.59 -19.99
N ARG A 86 -3.82 -3.48 -18.93
CA ARG A 86 -4.41 -2.21 -18.46
C ARG A 86 -3.98 -1.81 -17.06
N CYS A 87 -3.35 -2.71 -16.31
CA CYS A 87 -2.97 -2.52 -14.91
C CYS A 87 -1.75 -3.38 -14.59
N ASN A 88 -0.90 -2.89 -13.68
CA ASN A 88 0.28 -3.62 -13.22
C ASN A 88 0.68 -3.20 -11.80
N PHE A 89 1.56 -3.99 -11.19
CA PHE A 89 2.30 -3.59 -10.00
C PHE A 89 3.61 -2.90 -10.41
N PHE A 90 3.84 -1.69 -9.92
CA PHE A 90 5.02 -0.90 -10.22
C PHE A 90 5.83 -0.65 -8.94
N ALA A 91 7.07 -1.13 -8.92
CA ALA A 91 7.98 -0.96 -7.78
C ALA A 91 8.95 0.21 -7.99
N GLY A 92 9.16 1.01 -6.92
CA GLY A 92 10.17 2.07 -6.87
C GLY A 92 10.06 3.14 -7.95
N ARG A 93 8.85 3.36 -8.50
CA ARG A 93 8.60 4.39 -9.53
C ARG A 93 8.44 5.75 -8.87
N TYR A 94 9.08 6.76 -9.46
CA TYR A 94 8.87 8.14 -9.03
C TYR A 94 7.51 8.62 -9.50
N PHE A 95 6.76 9.26 -8.62
CA PHE A 95 5.56 10.00 -9.01
C PHE A 95 5.36 11.23 -8.12
N SER A 96 4.65 12.22 -8.65
CA SER A 96 4.37 13.49 -7.99
C SER A 96 3.01 14.03 -8.41
N GLY A 97 2.46 14.93 -7.61
CA GLY A 97 1.23 15.63 -7.93
C GLY A 97 1.02 16.84 -7.03
N ILE A 98 0.04 17.66 -7.40
CA ILE A 98 -0.32 18.88 -6.65
C ILE A 98 -1.55 18.58 -5.82
N VAL A 99 -1.42 18.62 -4.49
CA VAL A 99 -2.53 18.48 -3.53
C VAL A 99 -2.70 19.84 -2.85
N HIS A 100 -3.84 20.50 -3.04
CA HIS A 100 -4.11 21.84 -2.51
C HIS A 100 -2.92 22.82 -2.69
N GLU A 101 -2.44 22.98 -3.93
CA GLU A 101 -1.31 23.86 -4.33
C GLU A 101 0.09 23.45 -3.82
N ILE A 102 0.19 22.38 -3.03
CA ILE A 102 1.45 21.82 -2.56
C ILE A 102 1.86 20.68 -3.48
N GLU A 103 3.10 20.70 -3.98
CA GLU A 103 3.63 19.57 -4.73
C GLU A 103 4.13 18.50 -3.74
N LEU A 104 3.54 17.31 -3.79
CA LEU A 104 4.05 16.14 -3.08
C LEU A 104 4.71 15.21 -4.10
N HIS A 105 5.83 14.61 -3.70
CA HIS A 105 6.60 13.75 -4.60
C HIS A 105 7.43 12.71 -3.86
N GLY A 106 7.74 11.61 -4.55
CA GLY A 106 8.67 10.61 -4.03
C GLY A 106 8.60 9.29 -4.78
N LYS A 107 9.13 8.25 -4.16
CA LYS A 107 9.16 6.88 -4.68
C LYS A 107 8.61 5.94 -3.62
N PRO A 108 7.32 5.57 -3.66
CA PRO A 108 6.81 4.50 -2.81
C PRO A 108 7.47 3.18 -3.24
N ASP A 109 7.51 2.21 -2.32
CA ASP A 109 8.09 0.90 -2.61
C ASP A 109 7.28 0.14 -3.64
N GLY A 110 5.97 0.34 -3.64
CA GLY A 110 5.08 -0.21 -4.66
C GLY A 110 3.83 0.63 -4.89
N MET A 111 3.24 0.44 -6.06
CA MET A 111 1.89 0.89 -6.37
C MET A 111 1.21 -0.09 -7.32
N ILE A 112 -0.11 -0.22 -7.23
CA ILE A 112 -0.92 -0.87 -8.26
C ILE A 112 -1.63 0.24 -9.01
N ALA A 113 -1.40 0.32 -10.31
CA ALA A 113 -1.90 1.41 -11.13
C ALA A 113 -2.37 0.91 -12.50
N SER A 114 -3.23 1.68 -13.15
CA SER A 114 -3.47 1.52 -14.58
C SER A 114 -2.20 1.79 -15.39
N GLY A 115 -2.21 1.35 -16.65
CA GLY A 115 -1.07 1.43 -17.56
C GLY A 115 -0.31 0.10 -17.66
N PHE A 116 0.47 -0.03 -18.73
CA PHE A 116 1.24 -1.25 -19.02
C PHE A 116 2.74 -1.08 -18.79
N ARG A 117 3.31 0.03 -19.27
CA ARG A 117 4.76 0.30 -19.19
C ARG A 117 5.12 1.24 -18.06
N GLU A 118 4.28 2.24 -17.84
CA GLU A 118 4.41 3.24 -16.78
C GLU A 118 3.08 3.30 -16.00
N PRO A 119 3.12 3.67 -14.71
CA PRO A 119 1.91 3.88 -13.94
C PRO A 119 1.17 5.13 -14.43
N GLU A 120 -0.13 5.00 -14.67
CA GLU A 120 -1.00 6.10 -15.08
C GLU A 120 -1.90 6.56 -13.92
N GLN A 121 -2.87 5.76 -13.49
CA GLN A 121 -3.74 6.07 -12.35
C GLN A 121 -3.51 5.06 -11.22
N PRO A 122 -2.87 5.47 -10.09
CA PRO A 122 -2.63 4.57 -8.97
C PRO A 122 -3.91 4.31 -8.18
N TYR A 123 -4.23 3.04 -7.92
CA TYR A 123 -5.37 2.63 -7.07
C TYR A 123 -4.91 2.13 -5.70
N PHE A 124 -3.64 1.73 -5.58
CA PHE A 124 -3.04 1.26 -4.33
C PHE A 124 -1.62 1.80 -4.15
N CYS A 125 -1.29 2.25 -2.96
CA CYS A 125 0.06 2.68 -2.58
C CYS A 125 0.66 1.76 -1.50
N PHE A 126 1.93 1.41 -1.63
CA PHE A 126 2.63 0.49 -0.73
C PHE A 126 3.92 1.10 -0.19
N GLN A 127 4.11 1.02 1.14
CA GLN A 127 5.32 1.48 1.81
C GLN A 127 5.85 0.42 2.79
N GLU A 128 7.09 -0.01 2.63
CA GLU A 128 7.81 -0.84 3.61
C GLU A 128 8.58 0.06 4.58
N TYR A 129 8.79 -0.43 5.81
CA TYR A 129 9.55 0.26 6.81
C TYR A 129 10.46 -0.66 7.62
N LYS A 130 11.73 -0.26 7.70
CA LYS A 130 12.76 -0.93 8.48
C LYS A 130 12.75 -0.50 9.96
N LYS A 131 12.56 -1.44 10.89
CA LYS A 131 12.67 -1.19 12.35
C LYS A 131 14.11 -0.90 12.83
N SER A 132 15.14 -1.30 12.08
CA SER A 132 16.55 -1.21 12.51
C SER A 132 17.34 -0.08 11.82
N MET A 133 17.64 0.94 12.63
CA MET A 133 18.54 2.10 12.45
C MET A 133 17.89 3.40 11.95
N GLU A 134 17.75 4.35 12.88
CA GLU A 134 17.85 5.83 12.75
C GLU A 134 17.18 6.56 11.57
N GLN A 135 16.33 5.92 10.76
CA GLN A 135 15.57 6.61 9.74
C GLN A 135 14.37 7.31 10.39
N LYS A 136 14.39 8.65 10.34
CA LYS A 136 13.23 9.48 10.63
C LYS A 136 12.20 9.24 9.54
N GLY A 137 11.11 8.56 9.85
CA GLY A 137 10.00 8.39 8.92
C GLY A 137 8.75 7.87 9.65
N ASP A 138 7.59 8.29 9.17
CA ASP A 138 6.29 7.79 9.59
C ASP A 138 5.72 7.01 8.40
N PRO A 139 5.82 5.67 8.36
CA PRO A 139 5.45 4.90 7.18
C PRO A 139 3.98 5.03 6.81
N ALA A 140 3.11 5.24 7.79
CA ALA A 140 1.71 5.57 7.54
C ALA A 140 1.58 6.94 6.88
N GLY A 141 2.31 7.95 7.37
CA GLY A 141 2.39 9.28 6.77
C GLY A 141 2.96 9.27 5.34
N GLN A 142 4.02 8.51 5.09
CA GLN A 142 4.63 8.36 3.76
C GLN A 142 3.65 7.69 2.78
N CYS A 143 2.99 6.60 3.21
CA CYS A 143 1.97 5.93 2.43
C CYS A 143 0.78 6.87 2.14
N LEU A 144 0.28 7.59 3.15
CA LEU A 144 -0.82 8.54 3.00
C LEU A 144 -0.47 9.70 2.06
N ALA A 145 0.78 10.17 2.08
CA ALA A 145 1.24 11.20 1.13
C ALA A 145 1.17 10.71 -0.33
N ALA A 146 1.59 9.47 -0.58
CA ALA A 146 1.44 8.82 -1.88
C ALA A 146 -0.04 8.65 -2.25
N MET A 147 -0.89 8.26 -1.30
CA MET A 147 -2.34 8.10 -1.52
C MET A 147 -3.03 9.42 -1.86
N LEU A 148 -2.62 10.55 -1.25
CA LEU A 148 -3.15 11.88 -1.60
C LEU A 148 -2.83 12.26 -3.05
N VAL A 149 -1.60 12.01 -3.51
CA VAL A 149 -1.23 12.23 -4.91
C VAL A 149 -2.06 11.33 -5.83
N ALA A 150 -2.20 10.04 -5.48
CA ALA A 150 -3.03 9.12 -6.23
C ALA A 150 -4.49 9.58 -6.30
N GLN A 151 -5.05 10.13 -5.21
CA GLN A 151 -6.42 10.64 -5.17
C GLN A 151 -6.63 11.80 -6.16
N GLU A 152 -5.67 12.73 -6.24
CA GLU A 152 -5.70 13.81 -7.23
C GLU A 152 -5.59 13.29 -8.66
N MET A 153 -4.72 12.30 -8.90
CA MET A 153 -4.57 11.66 -10.22
C MET A 153 -5.80 10.88 -10.68
N ASN A 154 -6.60 10.39 -9.72
CA ASN A 154 -7.89 9.73 -9.97
C ASN A 154 -9.06 10.72 -9.91
N GLU A 155 -8.80 12.03 -9.87
CA GLU A 155 -9.81 13.09 -9.84
C GLU A 155 -10.85 12.92 -8.71
N HIS A 156 -10.44 12.32 -7.59
CA HIS A 156 -11.31 11.99 -6.44
C HIS A 156 -12.52 11.11 -6.78
N GLN A 157 -12.51 10.40 -7.92
CA GLN A 157 -13.63 9.57 -8.37
C GLN A 157 -13.77 8.27 -7.58
N THR A 158 -12.66 7.76 -7.02
CA THR A 158 -12.61 6.49 -6.29
C THR A 158 -11.80 6.65 -5.00
N ALA A 159 -12.08 5.77 -4.03
CA ALA A 159 -11.24 5.67 -2.84
C ALA A 159 -9.87 5.10 -3.22
N ILE A 160 -8.82 5.58 -2.55
CA ILE A 160 -7.46 5.08 -2.74
C ILE A 160 -7.14 4.09 -1.63
N TYR A 161 -6.65 2.93 -2.03
CA TYR A 161 -6.24 1.86 -1.13
C TYR A 161 -4.75 2.01 -0.79
N GLY A 162 -4.34 1.48 0.35
CA GLY A 162 -2.93 1.52 0.73
C GLY A 162 -2.55 0.43 1.70
N CYS A 163 -1.26 0.23 1.86
CA CYS A 163 -0.72 -0.60 2.92
C CYS A 163 0.68 -0.12 3.29
N HIS A 164 0.95 -0.04 4.59
CA HIS A 164 2.31 0.02 5.08
C HIS A 164 2.68 -1.24 5.86
N VAL A 165 3.94 -1.65 5.73
CA VAL A 165 4.47 -2.87 6.34
C VAL A 165 5.64 -2.52 7.24
N ILE A 166 5.65 -3.09 8.45
CA ILE A 166 6.75 -2.91 9.40
C ILE A 166 7.28 -4.29 9.82
N GLY A 167 8.27 -4.81 9.09
CA GLY A 167 8.74 -6.18 9.24
C GLY A 167 7.66 -7.20 8.79
N ALA A 168 7.03 -7.90 9.75
CA ALA A 168 5.94 -8.84 9.47
C ALA A 168 4.53 -8.25 9.66
N ASP A 169 4.43 -7.01 10.15
CA ASP A 169 3.16 -6.39 10.52
C ASP A 169 2.62 -5.58 9.33
N TRP A 170 1.45 -5.97 8.81
CA TRP A 170 0.79 -5.31 7.67
C TRP A 170 -0.39 -4.48 8.15
N TYR A 171 -0.42 -3.20 7.75
CA TYR A 171 -1.46 -2.25 8.11
C TYR A 171 -2.13 -1.76 6.83
N PHE A 172 -3.38 -2.14 6.60
CA PHE A 172 -4.13 -1.69 5.43
C PHE A 172 -4.74 -0.31 5.67
N MET A 173 -4.82 0.47 4.61
CA MET A 173 -5.27 1.85 4.63
C MET A 173 -6.30 2.09 3.52
N LEU A 174 -7.21 3.03 3.78
CA LEU A 174 -8.11 3.58 2.78
C LEU A 174 -8.16 5.10 2.97
N LEU A 175 -8.12 5.85 1.87
CA LEU A 175 -8.32 7.30 1.80
C LEU A 175 -9.52 7.60 0.90
N GLN A 176 -10.44 8.42 1.39
CA GLN A 176 -11.52 8.98 0.59
C GLN A 176 -11.79 10.42 0.99
N GLY A 177 -11.60 11.34 0.05
CA GLY A 177 -11.76 12.77 0.29
C GLY A 177 -10.74 13.26 1.32
N LYS A 178 -11.23 13.61 2.52
CA LYS A 178 -10.42 14.08 3.65
C LYS A 178 -10.33 13.07 4.79
N GLU A 179 -10.93 11.90 4.63
CA GLU A 179 -10.96 10.88 5.67
C GLU A 179 -10.05 9.73 5.28
N TYR A 180 -9.27 9.25 6.26
CA TYR A 180 -8.49 8.03 6.08
C TYR A 180 -8.69 7.09 7.27
N ILE A 181 -8.42 5.82 7.05
CA ILE A 181 -8.52 4.77 8.06
C ILE A 181 -7.31 3.85 7.93
N ILE A 182 -6.86 3.33 9.07
CA ILE A 182 -5.74 2.39 9.19
C ILE A 182 -6.21 1.21 10.03
N THR A 183 -6.02 -0.01 9.54
CA THR A 183 -6.37 -1.21 10.29
C THR A 183 -5.41 -1.45 11.46
N PRO A 184 -5.80 -2.30 12.43
CA PRO A 184 -4.83 -3.03 13.23
C PRO A 184 -3.90 -3.88 12.34
N ALA A 185 -2.78 -4.33 12.92
CA ALA A 185 -1.81 -5.16 12.22
C ALA A 185 -2.37 -6.54 11.89
N TYR A 186 -2.15 -6.97 10.65
CA TYR A 186 -2.17 -8.38 10.23
C TYR A 186 -0.74 -8.91 10.29
N VAL A 187 -0.49 -9.94 11.08
CA VAL A 187 0.87 -10.42 11.38
C VAL A 187 1.22 -11.60 10.50
N ALA A 188 2.05 -11.38 9.48
CA ALA A 188 2.37 -12.36 8.44
C ALA A 188 3.10 -13.62 8.94
N THR A 189 3.67 -13.60 10.15
CA THR A 189 4.25 -14.79 10.80
C THR A 189 3.20 -15.69 11.46
N ARG A 190 1.92 -15.29 11.44
CA ARG A 190 0.74 -16.03 11.94
C ARG A 190 -0.18 -16.39 10.77
N ASP A 191 -1.29 -17.03 11.07
CA ASP A 191 -2.32 -17.39 10.08
C ASP A 191 -2.88 -16.18 9.32
N ASP A 192 -2.70 -14.96 9.83
CA ASP A 192 -3.03 -13.71 9.16
C ASP A 192 -2.38 -13.57 7.77
N ILE A 193 -1.33 -14.35 7.43
CA ILE A 193 -0.79 -14.39 6.05
C ILE A 193 -1.85 -14.76 5.02
N PHE A 194 -2.79 -15.64 5.37
CA PHE A 194 -3.89 -16.02 4.49
C PHE A 194 -4.88 -14.87 4.31
N ASP A 195 -5.14 -14.11 5.38
CA ASP A 195 -5.97 -12.90 5.31
C ASP A 195 -5.30 -11.82 4.48
N ILE A 196 -4.01 -11.55 4.68
CA ILE A 196 -3.23 -10.60 3.88
C ILE A 196 -3.35 -10.95 2.39
N PHE A 197 -3.11 -12.22 2.04
CA PHE A 197 -3.17 -12.66 0.66
C PHE A 197 -4.59 -12.56 0.08
N ARG A 198 -5.62 -12.94 0.85
CA ARG A 198 -7.03 -12.80 0.46
C ARG A 198 -7.40 -11.32 0.24
N ILE A 199 -7.04 -10.42 1.15
CA ILE A 199 -7.32 -8.97 1.06
C ILE A 199 -6.71 -8.39 -0.23
N LEU A 200 -5.48 -8.79 -0.57
CA LEU A 200 -4.85 -8.38 -1.82
C LEU A 200 -5.56 -8.98 -3.05
N LYS A 201 -6.00 -10.24 -3.00
CA LYS A 201 -6.80 -10.82 -4.09
C LYS A 201 -8.17 -10.14 -4.25
N ALA A 202 -8.82 -9.76 -3.16
CA ALA A 202 -10.04 -8.97 -3.18
C ALA A 202 -9.80 -7.59 -3.81
N LEU A 203 -8.68 -6.93 -3.44
CA LEU A 203 -8.28 -5.65 -4.07
C LEU A 203 -8.12 -5.79 -5.59
N LYS A 204 -7.53 -6.89 -6.06
CA LYS A 204 -7.41 -7.16 -7.50
C LYS A 204 -8.77 -7.19 -8.19
N GLN A 205 -9.78 -7.82 -7.58
CA GLN A 205 -11.14 -7.85 -8.14
C GLN A 205 -11.78 -6.46 -8.18
N ILE A 206 -11.60 -5.67 -7.11
CA ILE A 206 -12.08 -4.28 -7.04
C ILE A 206 -11.46 -3.44 -8.17
N ILE A 207 -10.14 -3.51 -8.35
CA ILE A 207 -9.42 -2.76 -9.38
C ILE A 207 -9.84 -3.20 -10.79
N ILE A 208 -10.01 -4.51 -11.03
CA ILE A 208 -10.50 -5.00 -12.33
C ILE A 208 -11.87 -4.42 -12.65
N GLY A 209 -12.79 -4.37 -11.68
CA GLY A 209 -14.10 -3.76 -11.85
C GLY A 209 -14.08 -2.25 -12.12
N MET A 210 -13.02 -1.54 -11.72
CA MET A 210 -12.82 -0.12 -12.05
C MET A 210 -12.28 0.12 -13.47
N LEU A 211 -11.71 -0.91 -14.10
CA LEU A 211 -11.12 -0.84 -15.43
C LEU A 211 -12.08 -1.29 -16.55
N GLU A 212 -13.25 -1.80 -16.19
CA GLU A 212 -14.34 -2.20 -17.11
C GLU A 212 -15.20 -1.00 -17.51
#